data_AF-A0AAP7QR27-F1
#
_entry.id   AF-A0AAP7QR27-F1
#
_cell.length_a   1.000
_cell.length_b   1.000
_cell.length_c   1.000
_cell.angle_alpha   90.00
_cell.angle_beta   90.00
_cell.angle_gamma   90.00
#
_symmetry.space_group_name_H-M   'P 1'
#
loop_
_entity.id
_entity.type
_entity.pdbx_description
1 polymer ?
#
loop_
_entity_poly.entity_id
_entity_poly.type
_entity_poly.pdbx_seq_one_letter_code
_entity_poly.pdbx_strand_id
1 'polypeptide(L)'
;MWVKHTTKQTLWRVHKGKLYGVIYMNLEEIKQFLETDDGKKFLQPRLDQHFTKGLETWKANNLDKLVDQKVKELNPTKNPLEIKVEKLEKTLKMKEIKEKALEKAHQDGLPTQLIDFFLSDDSEKTEANLNTFKDVFDQHLQNKTKERLKEDGIDPKGSLQQPKTFTIEQLESMSEKEYLENEEAVLQLLTSQN
;
A
#
# COMPACT_ATOMS: atom_id res chain seq x y z
N MET A 1 -11.45 -26.12 -59.93
CA MET A 1 -11.86 -27.52 -59.73
C MET A 1 -12.00 -27.72 -58.22
N TRP A 2 -13.20 -28.03 -57.72
CA TRP A 2 -13.48 -28.11 -56.29
C TRP A 2 -13.50 -29.59 -55.86
N VAL A 3 -12.62 -29.98 -54.95
CA VAL A 3 -12.59 -31.33 -54.36
C VAL A 3 -13.18 -31.23 -52.96
N LYS A 4 -14.25 -31.97 -52.66
CA LYS A 4 -14.88 -32.02 -51.34
C LYS A 4 -14.30 -33.21 -50.56
N HIS A 5 -13.60 -32.93 -49.46
CA HIS A 5 -13.31 -33.92 -48.41
C HIS A 5 -14.22 -33.68 -47.21
N THR A 6 -14.62 -34.78 -46.58
CA THR A 6 -15.61 -34.88 -45.51
C THR A 6 -15.22 -34.15 -44.22
N THR A 7 -16.26 -33.61 -43.57
CA THR A 7 -16.35 -33.15 -42.17
C THR A 7 -15.80 -31.77 -41.80
N LYS A 8 -15.09 -31.04 -42.67
CA LYS A 8 -14.96 -29.57 -42.54
C LYS A 8 -15.13 -28.92 -43.90
N GLN A 9 -16.12 -28.03 -44.05
CA GLN A 9 -16.33 -27.27 -45.30
C GLN A 9 -15.29 -26.15 -45.39
N THR A 10 -14.04 -26.50 -45.64
CA THR A 10 -12.97 -25.54 -45.93
C THR A 10 -12.92 -25.29 -47.43
N LEU A 11 -13.26 -24.08 -47.86
CA LEU A 11 -13.04 -23.64 -49.24
C LEU A 11 -11.65 -23.02 -49.31
N TRP A 12 -10.78 -23.62 -50.11
CA TRP A 12 -9.43 -23.13 -50.36
C TRP A 12 -9.42 -22.36 -51.68
N ARG A 13 -8.99 -21.09 -51.64
CA ARG A 13 -8.78 -20.27 -52.85
C ARG A 13 -7.29 -19.98 -52.99
N VAL A 14 -6.73 -20.31 -54.14
CA VAL A 14 -5.36 -19.90 -54.51
C VAL A 14 -5.46 -18.55 -55.22
N HIS A 15 -4.78 -17.53 -54.71
CA HIS A 15 -4.61 -16.26 -55.39
C HIS A 15 -3.13 -15.85 -55.34
N LYS A 16 -2.52 -15.63 -56.51
CA LYS A 16 -1.09 -15.28 -56.66
C LYS A 16 -0.13 -16.22 -55.88
N GLY A 17 -0.33 -17.52 -56.01
CA GLY A 17 0.56 -18.53 -55.40
C GLY A 17 0.42 -18.68 -53.87
N LYS A 18 -0.48 -17.94 -53.23
CA LYS A 18 -0.77 -18.08 -51.79
C LYS A 18 -2.11 -18.76 -51.59
N LEU A 19 -2.13 -19.77 -50.72
CA LEU A 19 -3.31 -20.48 -50.27
C LEU A 19 -3.98 -19.69 -49.16
N TYR A 20 -5.23 -19.26 -49.39
CA TYR A 20 -6.08 -18.69 -48.36
C TYR A 20 -7.22 -19.67 -48.09
N GLY A 21 -7.30 -20.15 -46.85
CA GLY A 21 -8.39 -21.00 -46.37
C GLY A 21 -9.46 -20.15 -45.70
N VAL A 22 -10.71 -20.28 -46.15
CA VAL A 22 -11.86 -19.76 -45.42
C VAL A 22 -12.43 -20.91 -44.60
N ILE A 23 -12.33 -20.79 -43.27
CA ILE A 23 -12.94 -21.73 -42.34
C ILE A 23 -14.34 -21.21 -42.02
N TYR A 24 -15.36 -21.94 -42.48
CA TYR A 24 -16.72 -21.71 -42.05
C TYR A 24 -16.93 -22.51 -40.76
N MET A 25 -16.91 -21.82 -39.62
CA MET A 25 -17.36 -22.40 -38.36
C MET A 25 -18.87 -22.26 -38.28
N ASN A 26 -19.54 -23.34 -37.92
CA ASN A 26 -20.97 -23.30 -37.66
C ASN A 26 -21.25 -22.71 -36.25
N LEU A 27 -22.49 -22.29 -35.99
CA LEU A 27 -22.87 -21.67 -34.72
C LEU A 27 -22.67 -22.61 -33.51
N GLU A 28 -22.82 -23.92 -33.69
CA GLU A 28 -22.64 -24.92 -32.63
C GLU A 28 -21.15 -25.08 -32.26
N GLU A 29 -20.25 -25.05 -33.23
CA GLU A 29 -18.80 -25.08 -33.04
C GLU A 29 -18.31 -23.83 -32.31
N ILE A 30 -18.89 -22.66 -32.62
CA ILE A 30 -18.59 -21.42 -31.90
C ILE A 30 -19.06 -21.54 -30.45
N LYS A 31 -20.29 -22.00 -30.20
CA LYS A 31 -20.79 -22.22 -28.84
C LYS A 31 -19.89 -23.16 -28.04
N GLN A 32 -19.51 -24.29 -28.63
CA GLN A 32 -18.60 -25.25 -28.01
C GLN A 32 -17.24 -24.62 -27.69
N PHE A 33 -16.68 -23.82 -28.60
CA PHE A 33 -15.44 -23.09 -28.35
C PHE A 33 -15.58 -22.09 -27.20
N LEU A 34 -16.68 -21.35 -27.12
CA LEU A 34 -16.92 -20.39 -26.04
C LEU A 34 -17.04 -21.06 -24.66
N GLU A 35 -17.37 -22.34 -24.60
CA GLU A 35 -17.41 -23.12 -23.35
C GLU A 35 -16.02 -23.62 -22.90
N THR A 36 -15.03 -23.65 -23.80
CA THR A 36 -13.64 -24.02 -23.48
C THR A 36 -12.94 -22.94 -22.65
N ASP A 37 -11.84 -23.32 -21.99
CA ASP A 37 -11.04 -22.39 -21.19
C ASP A 37 -10.47 -21.24 -22.02
N ASP A 38 -10.07 -21.50 -23.27
CA ASP A 38 -9.53 -20.46 -24.16
C ASP A 38 -10.61 -19.50 -24.65
N GLY A 39 -11.81 -20.01 -24.98
CA GLY A 39 -12.96 -19.18 -25.35
C GLY A 39 -13.43 -18.30 -24.19
N LYS A 40 -13.47 -18.85 -22.97
CA LYS A 40 -13.76 -18.09 -21.75
C LYS A 40 -12.70 -17.02 -21.51
N LYS A 41 -11.40 -17.35 -21.52
CA LYS A 41 -10.32 -16.38 -21.33
C LYS A 41 -10.38 -15.22 -22.32
N PHE A 42 -10.79 -15.47 -23.56
CA PHE A 42 -10.95 -14.43 -24.56
C PHE A 42 -12.16 -13.52 -24.30
N LEU A 43 -13.31 -14.09 -23.90
CA LEU A 43 -14.54 -13.31 -23.68
C LEU A 43 -14.62 -12.62 -22.32
N GLN A 44 -14.05 -13.22 -21.27
CA GLN A 44 -14.15 -12.75 -19.89
C GLN A 44 -13.75 -11.28 -19.73
N PRO A 45 -12.59 -10.80 -20.23
CA PRO A 45 -12.19 -9.39 -20.05
C PRO A 45 -13.18 -8.40 -20.66
N ARG A 46 -13.80 -8.76 -21.80
CA ARG A 46 -14.76 -7.91 -22.49
C ARG A 46 -16.10 -7.88 -21.77
N LEU A 47 -16.57 -9.03 -21.28
CA LEU A 47 -17.77 -9.13 -20.46
C LEU A 47 -17.61 -8.35 -19.16
N ASP A 48 -16.48 -8.51 -18.48
CA ASP A 48 -16.16 -7.79 -17.26
C ASP A 48 -16.10 -6.28 -17.47
N GLN A 49 -15.50 -5.82 -18.58
CA GLN A 49 -15.45 -4.40 -18.90
C GLN A 49 -16.86 -3.82 -19.13
N HIS A 50 -17.71 -4.51 -19.88
CA HIS A 50 -19.08 -4.07 -20.14
C HIS A 50 -19.94 -4.13 -18.88
N PHE A 51 -19.81 -5.19 -18.07
CA PHE A 51 -20.51 -5.33 -16.80
C PHE A 51 -20.10 -4.23 -15.83
N THR A 52 -18.79 -4.00 -15.66
CA THR A 52 -18.26 -2.94 -14.78
C THR A 52 -18.77 -1.57 -15.22
N LYS A 53 -18.70 -1.25 -16.52
CA LYS A 53 -19.22 0.02 -17.04
C LYS A 53 -20.73 0.18 -16.82
N GLY A 54 -21.49 -0.89 -17.06
CA GLY A 54 -22.94 -0.91 -16.82
C GLY A 54 -23.27 -0.71 -15.36
N LEU A 55 -22.53 -1.38 -14.47
CA LEU A 55 -22.68 -1.30 -13.02
C LEU A 55 -22.32 0.09 -12.49
N GLU A 56 -21.22 0.70 -12.95
CA GLU A 56 -20.86 2.08 -12.58
C GLU A 56 -21.89 3.10 -13.10
N THR A 57 -22.39 2.92 -14.32
CA THR A 57 -23.46 3.76 -14.88
C THR A 57 -24.76 3.61 -14.08
N TRP A 58 -25.10 2.38 -13.70
CA TRP A 58 -26.27 2.12 -12.88
C TRP A 58 -26.11 2.76 -11.49
N LYS A 59 -24.95 2.60 -10.84
CA LYS A 59 -24.67 3.20 -9.54
C LYS A 59 -24.83 4.71 -9.58
N ALA A 60 -24.18 5.38 -10.54
CA ALA A 60 -24.25 6.84 -10.69
C ALA A 60 -25.68 7.37 -10.88
N ASN A 61 -26.55 6.60 -11.56
CA ASN A 61 -27.92 7.03 -11.86
C ASN A 61 -28.95 6.67 -10.77
N ASN A 62 -28.64 5.71 -9.90
CA ASN A 62 -29.62 5.10 -8.98
C ASN A 62 -29.25 5.19 -7.50
N LEU A 63 -27.96 5.23 -7.13
CA LEU A 63 -27.57 5.21 -5.71
C LEU A 63 -28.09 6.43 -4.95
N ASP A 64 -27.92 7.63 -5.50
CA ASP A 64 -28.41 8.84 -4.84
C ASP A 64 -29.91 8.80 -4.59
N LYS A 65 -30.69 8.29 -5.56
CA LYS A 65 -32.14 8.14 -5.42
C LYS A 65 -32.50 7.14 -4.32
N LEU A 66 -31.81 6.01 -4.24
CA LEU A 66 -32.05 4.98 -3.22
C LEU A 66 -31.66 5.48 -1.83
N VAL A 67 -30.57 6.24 -1.73
CA VAL A 67 -30.14 6.89 -0.48
C VAL A 67 -31.21 7.91 -0.06
N ASP A 68 -31.65 8.78 -0.96
CA ASP A 68 -32.67 9.79 -0.66
C ASP A 68 -34.01 9.15 -0.24
N GLN A 69 -34.41 8.06 -0.90
CA GLN A 69 -35.59 7.28 -0.52
C GLN A 69 -35.46 6.71 0.89
N LYS A 70 -34.32 6.08 1.20
CA LYS A 70 -34.07 5.51 2.53
C LYS A 70 -33.99 6.58 3.62
N VAL A 71 -33.36 7.71 3.34
CA VAL A 71 -33.30 8.84 4.28
C VAL A 71 -34.70 9.39 4.54
N LYS A 72 -35.56 9.47 3.52
CA LYS A 72 -36.96 9.91 3.65
C LYS A 72 -37.82 8.89 4.40
N GLU A 73 -37.63 7.60 4.18
CA GLU A 73 -38.30 6.53 4.95
C GLU A 73 -37.96 6.60 6.44
N LEU A 74 -36.69 6.84 6.76
CA LEU A 74 -36.20 6.92 8.14
C LEU A 74 -36.52 8.27 8.80
N ASN A 75 -36.68 9.34 8.02
CA ASN A 75 -36.99 10.69 8.50
C ASN A 75 -38.23 11.28 7.80
N PRO A 76 -39.42 10.68 8.00
CA PRO A 76 -40.64 11.08 7.28
C PRO A 76 -41.12 12.50 7.62
N THR A 77 -40.60 13.11 8.70
CA THR A 77 -40.97 14.44 9.19
C THR A 77 -39.99 15.56 8.83
N LYS A 78 -38.78 15.27 8.33
CA LYS A 78 -37.80 16.30 7.94
C LYS A 78 -37.99 16.72 6.48
N ASN A 79 -38.00 18.03 6.24
CA ASN A 79 -38.14 18.59 4.89
C ASN A 79 -36.90 18.20 4.04
N PRO A 80 -37.02 17.82 2.76
CA PRO A 80 -35.87 17.56 1.88
C PRO A 80 -34.80 18.67 1.88
N LEU A 81 -35.22 19.92 2.07
CA LEU A 81 -34.31 21.06 2.21
C LEU A 81 -33.50 21.00 3.52
N GLU A 82 -34.11 20.62 4.63
CA GLU A 82 -33.43 20.48 5.93
C GLU A 82 -32.40 19.36 5.90
N ILE A 83 -32.72 18.23 5.26
CA ILE A 83 -31.78 17.11 5.08
C ILE A 83 -30.57 17.55 4.24
N LYS A 84 -30.81 18.33 3.18
CA LYS A 84 -29.75 18.86 2.33
C LYS A 84 -28.87 19.86 3.08
N VAL A 85 -29.48 20.73 3.89
CA VAL A 85 -28.77 21.67 4.77
C VAL A 85 -27.93 20.91 5.80
N GLU A 86 -28.49 19.91 6.48
CA GLU A 86 -27.78 19.09 7.47
C GLU A 86 -26.57 18.35 6.84
N LYS A 87 -26.70 17.84 5.62
CA LYS A 87 -25.59 17.22 4.88
C LYS A 87 -24.50 18.23 4.51
N LEU A 88 -24.90 19.43 4.07
CA LEU A 88 -23.96 20.52 3.77
C LEU A 88 -23.24 20.98 5.03
N GLU A 89 -23.96 21.17 6.13
CA GLU A 89 -23.40 21.52 7.43
C GLU A 89 -22.43 20.45 7.95
N LYS A 90 -22.78 19.16 7.83
CA LYS A 90 -21.87 18.07 8.19
C LYS A 90 -20.61 18.09 7.33
N THR A 91 -20.75 18.34 6.04
CA THR A 91 -19.59 18.42 5.12
C THR A 91 -18.68 19.59 5.45
N LEU A 92 -19.25 20.75 5.80
CA LEU A 92 -18.49 21.93 6.24
C LEU A 92 -17.77 21.67 7.56
N LYS A 93 -18.47 21.14 8.57
CA LYS A 93 -17.87 20.76 9.85
C LYS A 93 -16.70 19.79 9.67
N MET A 94 -16.85 18.79 8.78
CA MET A 94 -15.77 17.84 8.50
C MET A 94 -14.57 18.51 7.83
N LYS A 95 -14.78 19.49 6.95
CA LYS A 95 -13.68 20.28 6.37
C LYS A 95 -12.95 21.10 7.42
N GLU A 96 -13.68 21.77 8.31
CA GLU A 96 -13.08 22.55 9.40
C GLU A 96 -12.26 21.67 10.35
N ILE A 97 -12.79 20.49 10.71
CA ILE A 97 -12.05 19.50 11.53
C ILE A 97 -10.79 19.05 10.80
N LYS A 98 -10.87 18.77 9.49
CA LYS A 98 -9.73 18.37 8.67
C LYS A 98 -8.66 19.46 8.57
N GLU A 99 -9.05 20.71 8.40
CA GLU A 99 -8.12 21.85 8.35
C GLU A 99 -7.39 22.01 9.68
N LYS A 100 -8.10 21.97 10.82
CA LYS A 100 -7.48 22.01 12.15
C LYS A 100 -6.54 20.84 12.39
N ALA A 101 -6.93 19.63 11.98
CA ALA A 101 -6.11 18.43 12.07
C ALA A 101 -4.84 18.54 11.22
N LEU A 102 -4.93 19.12 10.01
CA LEU A 102 -3.79 19.44 9.15
C LEU A 102 -2.84 20.42 9.81
N GLU A 103 -3.35 21.54 10.32
CA GLU A 103 -2.54 22.53 11.04
C GLU A 103 -1.83 21.91 12.25
N LYS A 104 -2.55 21.13 13.05
CA LYS A 104 -1.99 20.44 14.22
C LYS A 104 -0.90 19.46 13.84
N ALA A 105 -1.13 18.64 12.82
CA ALA A 105 -0.14 17.70 12.33
C ALA A 105 1.11 18.40 11.77
N HIS A 106 0.94 19.52 11.06
CA HIS A 106 2.07 20.33 10.61
C HIS A 106 2.89 20.89 11.78
N GLN A 107 2.21 21.40 12.83
CA GLN A 107 2.87 21.90 14.03
C GLN A 107 3.61 20.79 14.79
N ASP A 108 3.03 19.60 14.85
CA ASP A 108 3.58 18.47 15.58
C ASP A 108 4.59 17.62 14.78
N GLY A 109 4.87 17.99 13.52
CA GLY A 109 5.79 17.24 12.64
C GLY A 109 5.26 15.89 12.18
N LEU A 110 3.94 15.70 12.22
CA LEU A 110 3.29 14.44 11.87
C LEU A 110 3.09 14.31 10.34
N PRO A 111 3.18 13.09 9.80
CA PRO A 111 2.92 12.82 8.38
C PRO A 111 1.48 13.19 7.97
N THR A 112 1.34 14.17 7.07
CA THR A 112 0.03 14.68 6.64
C THR A 112 -0.79 13.70 5.81
N GLN A 113 -0.12 12.74 5.18
CA GLN A 113 -0.74 11.69 4.36
C GLN A 113 -1.66 10.76 5.18
N LEU A 114 -1.46 10.70 6.50
CA LEU A 114 -2.21 9.80 7.38
C LEU A 114 -3.34 10.49 8.15
N ILE A 115 -3.45 11.82 8.06
CA ILE A 115 -4.41 12.60 8.87
C ILE A 115 -5.84 12.16 8.62
N ASP A 116 -6.18 11.84 7.37
CA ASP A 116 -7.53 11.43 6.97
C ASP A 116 -8.02 10.16 7.71
N PHE A 117 -7.10 9.34 8.23
CA PHE A 117 -7.45 8.14 9.01
C PHE A 117 -7.75 8.44 10.49
N PHE A 118 -7.35 9.60 10.99
CA PHE A 118 -7.53 10.00 12.39
C PHE A 118 -8.70 10.97 12.59
N LEU A 119 -9.28 11.48 11.50
CA LEU A 119 -10.47 12.34 11.54
C LEU A 119 -11.69 11.58 12.06
N SER A 120 -12.45 12.22 12.94
CA SER A 120 -13.72 11.72 13.44
C SER A 120 -14.85 12.73 13.26
N ASP A 121 -16.09 12.34 13.57
CA ASP A 121 -17.25 13.27 13.59
C ASP A 121 -17.10 14.38 14.65
N ASP A 122 -16.13 14.26 15.56
CA ASP A 122 -15.88 15.19 16.66
C ASP A 122 -14.43 15.73 16.62
N SER A 123 -14.28 17.03 16.90
CA SER A 123 -12.98 17.72 16.94
C SER A 123 -12.10 17.23 18.09
N GLU A 124 -12.66 17.01 19.28
CA GLU A 124 -11.91 16.59 20.48
C GLU A 124 -11.39 15.17 20.31
N LYS A 125 -12.20 14.27 19.74
CA LYS A 125 -11.77 12.90 19.44
C LYS A 125 -10.69 12.87 18.37
N THR A 126 -10.81 13.73 17.36
CA THR A 126 -9.77 13.87 16.32
C THR A 126 -8.44 14.31 16.94
N GLU A 127 -8.48 15.27 17.85
CA GLU A 127 -7.29 15.73 18.56
C GLU A 127 -6.70 14.63 19.47
N ALA A 128 -7.53 13.90 20.21
CA ALA A 128 -7.09 12.77 21.02
C ALA A 128 -6.41 11.65 20.18
N ASN A 129 -6.97 11.36 19.00
CA ASN A 129 -6.39 10.40 18.06
C ASN A 129 -5.02 10.87 17.54
N LEU A 130 -4.91 12.16 17.17
CA LEU A 130 -3.65 12.74 16.70
C LEU A 130 -2.58 12.78 17.80
N ASN A 131 -2.96 13.10 19.04
CA ASN A 131 -2.04 13.07 20.17
C ASN A 131 -1.54 11.64 20.44
N THR A 132 -2.43 10.64 20.40
CA THR A 132 -2.02 9.22 20.53
C THR A 132 -1.06 8.81 19.43
N PHE A 133 -1.33 9.23 18.19
CA PHE A 133 -0.45 8.96 17.05
C PHE A 133 0.92 9.63 17.24
N LYS A 134 0.94 10.88 17.69
CA LYS A 134 2.17 11.61 18.02
C LYS A 134 3.01 10.87 19.04
N ASP A 135 2.41 10.47 20.16
CA ASP A 135 3.13 9.77 21.24
C ASP A 135 3.77 8.47 20.75
N VAL A 136 3.01 7.65 20.00
CA VAL A 136 3.52 6.39 19.44
C VAL A 136 4.62 6.64 18.40
N PHE A 137 4.45 7.66 17.55
CA PHE A 137 5.42 8.02 16.53
C PHE A 137 6.74 8.51 17.14
N ASP A 138 6.66 9.39 18.14
CA ASP A 138 7.81 9.91 18.87
C ASP A 138 8.53 8.80 19.63
N GLN A 139 7.81 7.89 20.29
CA GLN A 139 8.40 6.71 20.93
C GLN A 139 9.13 5.81 19.93
N HIS A 140 8.55 5.57 18.75
CA HIS A 140 9.18 4.77 17.72
C HIS A 140 10.46 5.45 17.18
N LEU A 141 10.43 6.76 16.94
CA LEU A 141 11.61 7.53 16.52
C LEU A 141 12.71 7.51 17.58
N GLN A 142 12.35 7.66 18.87
CA GLN A 142 13.32 7.55 19.97
C GLN A 142 13.93 6.16 20.04
N ASN A 143 13.13 5.10 19.89
CA ASN A 143 13.62 3.72 19.92
C ASN A 143 14.56 3.44 18.73
N LYS A 144 14.18 3.87 17.52
CA LYS A 144 15.04 3.76 16.34
C LYS A 144 16.34 4.55 16.49
N THR A 145 16.28 5.75 17.07
CA THR A 145 17.48 6.55 17.31
C THR A 145 18.39 5.88 18.35
N LYS A 146 17.83 5.30 19.42
CA LYS A 146 18.58 4.50 20.40
C LYS A 146 19.20 3.25 19.79
N GLU A 147 18.48 2.56 18.89
CA GLU A 147 19.02 1.43 18.13
C GLU A 147 20.21 1.86 17.27
N ARG A 148 20.08 2.96 16.52
CA ARG A 148 21.17 3.53 15.71
C ARG A 148 22.36 3.96 16.55
N LEU A 149 22.15 4.65 17.67
CA LEU A 149 23.22 5.03 18.60
C LEU A 149 23.96 3.80 19.16
N LYS A 150 23.25 2.71 19.45
CA LYS A 150 23.86 1.44 19.88
C LYS A 150 24.61 0.74 18.74
N GLU A 151 24.07 0.78 17.52
CA GLU A 151 24.65 0.14 16.32
C GLU A 151 25.90 0.88 15.83
N ASP A 152 25.88 2.22 15.82
CA ASP A 152 27.00 3.10 15.43
C ASP A 152 28.02 3.30 16.57
N GLY A 153 27.89 2.58 17.70
CA GLY A 153 28.87 2.56 18.79
C GLY A 153 28.94 3.81 19.67
N ILE A 154 27.93 4.69 19.63
CA ILE A 154 27.87 5.90 20.45
C ILE A 154 26.97 5.63 21.66
N ASP A 155 27.58 5.20 22.77
CA ASP A 155 26.91 5.13 24.07
C ASP A 155 26.63 6.55 24.60
N PRO A 156 25.35 6.93 24.85
CA PRO A 156 25.01 8.24 25.42
C PRO A 156 25.51 8.43 26.87
N LYS A 157 26.04 7.39 27.50
CA LYS A 157 26.83 7.49 28.74
C LYS A 157 28.33 7.66 28.50
N GLY A 158 28.76 8.23 27.37
CA GLY A 158 30.16 8.66 27.21
C GLY A 158 31.20 7.55 27.40
N SER A 159 30.82 6.29 27.27
CA SER A 159 31.82 5.25 27.05
C SER A 159 32.11 5.25 25.55
N LEU A 160 33.09 6.07 25.17
CA LEU A 160 33.97 5.66 24.07
C LEU A 160 34.31 4.20 24.41
N GLN A 161 33.98 3.24 23.54
CA GLN A 161 34.56 1.91 23.67
C GLN A 161 36.05 2.14 23.75
N GLN A 162 36.61 2.05 24.95
CA GLN A 162 38.03 2.24 25.11
C GLN A 162 38.66 1.08 24.33
N PRO A 163 39.67 1.35 23.47
CA PRO A 163 40.44 0.27 22.88
C PRO A 163 40.82 -0.69 23.99
N LYS A 164 40.67 -1.99 23.75
CA LYS A 164 40.86 -3.06 24.73
C LYS A 164 42.23 -2.88 25.42
N THR A 165 42.25 -2.29 26.61
CA THR A 165 43.48 -1.97 27.34
C THR A 165 43.87 -3.17 28.18
N PHE A 166 45.12 -3.61 28.05
CA PHE A 166 45.71 -4.65 28.88
C PHE A 166 46.57 -3.99 29.96
N THR A 167 46.54 -4.52 31.18
CA THR A 167 47.56 -4.19 32.18
C THR A 167 48.87 -4.90 31.85
N ILE A 168 50.00 -4.38 32.34
CA ILE A 168 51.31 -5.01 32.14
C ILE A 168 51.32 -6.46 32.67
N GLU A 169 50.69 -6.69 33.82
CA GLU A 169 50.55 -8.03 34.43
C GLU A 169 49.70 -9.00 33.59
N GLN A 170 48.71 -8.48 32.85
CA GLN A 170 47.89 -9.27 31.94
C GLN A 170 48.65 -9.66 30.68
N LEU A 171 49.53 -8.78 30.17
CA LEU A 171 50.40 -9.11 29.04
C LEU A 171 51.43 -10.18 29.38
N GLU A 172 51.98 -10.14 30.59
CA GLU A 172 52.94 -11.16 31.06
C GLU A 172 52.33 -12.55 31.23
N SER A 173 51.01 -12.63 31.41
CA SER A 173 50.27 -13.88 31.63
C SER A 173 49.48 -14.35 30.40
N MET A 174 49.45 -13.57 29.32
CA MET A 174 48.75 -13.93 28.09
C MET A 174 49.50 -14.98 27.27
N SER A 175 48.75 -15.88 26.64
CA SER A 175 49.33 -16.85 25.71
C SER A 175 49.73 -16.17 24.39
N GLU A 176 50.67 -16.77 23.66
CA GLU A 176 51.16 -16.27 22.37
C GLU A 176 50.04 -16.10 21.32
N LYS A 177 48.99 -16.94 21.40
CA LYS A 177 47.79 -16.81 20.56
C LYS A 177 46.97 -15.58 20.92
N GLU A 178 46.77 -15.34 22.21
CA GLU A 178 46.01 -14.17 22.69
C GLU A 178 46.77 -12.86 22.42
N TYR A 179 48.10 -12.89 22.39
CA TYR A 179 48.93 -11.76 21.96
C TYR A 179 48.66 -11.39 20.50
N LEU A 180 48.71 -12.37 19.58
CA LEU A 180 48.49 -12.16 18.15
C LEU A 180 47.07 -11.66 17.85
N GLU A 181 46.07 -12.16 18.57
CA GLU A 181 44.67 -11.71 18.41
C GLU A 181 44.45 -10.27 18.88
N ASN A 182 45.33 -9.71 19.71
CA ASN A 182 45.18 -8.37 20.28
C ASN A 182 46.41 -7.47 20.00
N GLU A 183 47.22 -7.80 19.00
CA GLU A 183 48.54 -7.22 18.72
C GLU A 183 48.51 -5.68 18.65
N GLU A 184 47.55 -5.08 17.96
CA GLU A 184 47.44 -3.62 17.83
C GLU A 184 47.27 -2.91 19.18
N ALA A 185 46.48 -3.49 20.09
CA ALA A 185 46.25 -2.93 21.41
C ALA A 185 47.48 -3.06 22.33
N VAL A 186 48.22 -4.16 22.19
CA VAL A 186 49.47 -4.38 22.94
C VAL A 186 50.55 -3.40 22.48
N LEU A 187 50.70 -3.21 21.17
CA LEU A 187 51.69 -2.29 20.60
C LEU A 187 51.44 -0.83 21.01
N GLN A 188 50.18 -0.40 21.06
CA GLN A 188 49.80 0.95 21.53
C GLN A 188 50.18 1.17 22.99
N LEU A 189 50.01 0.17 23.87
CA LEU A 189 50.43 0.27 25.26
C LEU A 189 51.95 0.42 25.38
N LEU A 190 52.71 -0.41 24.66
CA LEU A 190 54.17 -0.39 24.69
C LEU A 190 54.74 0.93 24.14
N THR A 191 54.10 1.53 23.14
CA THR A 191 54.50 2.85 22.62
C THR A 191 54.10 4.01 23.52
N SER A 192 53.04 3.87 24.32
CA SER A 192 52.63 4.91 25.29
C SER A 192 53.50 4.99 26.55
N GLN A 193 54.33 3.97 26.81
CA GLN A 193 55.18 3.83 28.00
C GLN A 193 56.63 4.29 27.77
N ASN A 194 56.98 4.72 26.55
CA ASN A 194 58.34 5.09 26.14
C ASN A 194 58.40 6.60 25.83
#